data_AF-A0A915IJF6-F1
#
_entry.id   AF-A0A915IJF6-F1
#
_cell.length_a   1.000
_cell.length_b   1.000
_cell.length_c   1.000
_cell.angle_alpha   90.00
_cell.angle_beta   90.00
_cell.angle_gamma   90.00
#
_symmetry.space_group_name_H-M   'P 1'
#
loop_
_entity.id
_entity.type
_entity.pdbx_description
1 polymer ?
#
loop_
_entity_poly.entity_id
_entity_poly.type
_entity_poly.pdbx_seq_one_letter_code
_entity_poly.pdbx_strand_id
1 'polypeptide(L)'
;MTKNREIEECKAAFILHGTATVTAAVTNQAAVGKSDVKYDWLHVTCIEIRLVTPAMTVAMSFIHRDIKPSNFAIGRLPRDVRTVYILDFGLVRSYMTSTGEIRPPRDRVGFRGTVRYAALNAHLCKELSRADDLWSWLYMIAEMFIGELPWRNETDRDRVGRMKQTIPRHKLLTN
;
A
#
# COMPACT_ATOMS: atom_id res chain seq x y z
N MET A 1 -22.91 4.73 3.39
CA MET A 1 -21.89 5.78 3.18
C MET A 1 -21.41 5.69 1.73
N THR A 2 -21.32 6.81 1.01
CA THR A 2 -20.87 6.81 -0.40
C THR A 2 -19.34 6.69 -0.47
N LYS A 3 -18.81 6.12 -1.56
CA LYS A 3 -17.36 5.94 -1.76
C LYS A 3 -16.57 7.24 -1.61
N ASN A 4 -17.08 8.34 -2.16
CA ASN A 4 -16.42 9.66 -2.08
C ASN A 4 -16.33 10.14 -0.62
N ARG A 5 -17.37 9.90 0.18
CA ARG A 5 -17.35 10.26 1.60
C ARG A 5 -16.31 9.47 2.40
N GLU A 6 -16.16 8.17 2.14
CA GLU A 6 -15.11 7.35 2.78
C GLU A 6 -13.70 7.86 2.43
N ILE A 7 -13.49 8.32 1.19
CA ILE A 7 -12.21 8.87 0.75
C ILE A 7 -11.91 10.20 1.48
N GLU A 8 -12.89 11.11 1.54
CA GLU A 8 -12.70 12.40 2.22
C GLU A 8 -12.51 12.24 3.72
N GLU A 9 -13.26 11.33 4.37
CA GLU A 9 -13.05 11.00 5.79
C GLU A 9 -11.67 10.39 6.05
N CYS A 10 -11.20 9.52 5.16
CA CYS A 10 -9.84 9.00 5.24
C CYS A 10 -8.81 10.11 5.12
N LYS A 11 -8.90 10.97 4.10
CA LYS A 11 -7.99 12.11 3.92
C LYS A 11 -8.00 13.04 5.12
N ALA A 12 -9.16 13.31 5.71
CA ALA A 12 -9.30 14.13 6.90
C ALA A 12 -8.61 13.49 8.13
N ALA A 13 -8.79 12.18 8.34
CA ALA A 13 -8.10 11.44 9.40
C ALA A 13 -6.56 11.55 9.25
N PHE A 14 -6.07 11.48 8.02
CA PHE A 14 -4.66 11.66 7.69
C PHE A 14 -4.08 13.02 8.06
N ILE A 15 -4.88 14.08 7.85
CA ILE A 15 -4.50 15.46 8.21
C ILE A 15 -4.50 15.65 9.73
N LEU A 16 -5.53 15.15 10.43
CA LEU A 16 -5.72 15.33 11.87
C LEU A 16 -4.66 14.63 12.73
N HIS A 17 -4.20 13.44 12.31
CA HIS A 17 -3.19 12.67 13.06
C HIS A 17 -1.74 13.04 12.73
N GLY A 18 -1.50 14.16 12.03
CA GLY A 18 -0.15 14.68 11.78
C GLY A 18 0.73 13.79 10.91
N THR A 19 0.15 12.80 10.21
CA THR A 19 0.88 11.86 9.34
C THR A 19 0.81 12.22 7.86
N ALA A 20 0.00 13.21 7.48
CA ALA A 20 0.08 13.82 6.16
C ALA A 20 -0.37 15.29 6.24
N THR A 21 0.56 16.22 6.07
CA THR A 21 0.22 17.49 5.43
C THR A 21 -0.25 17.15 4.02
N VAL A 22 -1.56 17.08 3.81
CA VAL A 22 -2.16 17.16 2.47
C VAL A 22 -1.92 18.59 2.01
N THR A 23 -0.70 18.86 1.56
CA THR A 23 -0.34 20.12 0.94
C THR A 23 0.23 19.77 -0.41
N ALA A 24 -0.64 19.84 -1.42
CA ALA A 24 -0.31 20.00 -2.83
C ALA A 24 1.11 19.52 -3.20
N ALA A 25 1.33 18.21 -3.20
CA ALA A 25 2.38 17.66 -4.04
C ALA A 25 1.89 17.84 -5.47
N VAL A 26 2.10 19.04 -6.00
CA VAL A 26 1.87 19.41 -7.38
C VAL A 26 2.40 18.28 -8.23
N THR A 27 1.48 17.67 -8.98
CA THR A 27 1.74 16.81 -10.11
C THR A 27 2.84 17.43 -10.96
N ASN A 28 4.06 16.94 -10.82
CA ASN A 28 4.98 16.88 -11.94
C ASN A 28 5.23 15.41 -12.24
N GLN A 29 4.14 14.76 -12.65
CA GLN A 29 4.16 13.55 -13.48
C GLN A 29 4.83 13.83 -14.85
N ALA A 30 5.23 15.08 -15.13
CA ALA A 30 5.84 15.52 -16.37
C ALA A 30 7.38 15.46 -16.43
N ALA A 31 8.08 15.07 -15.36
CA ALA A 31 9.56 15.10 -15.35
C ALA A 31 10.25 13.73 -15.19
N VAL A 32 9.50 12.62 -15.10
CA VAL A 32 10.09 11.28 -15.07
C VAL A 32 9.75 10.59 -16.38
N GLY A 33 10.65 10.75 -17.35
CA GLY A 33 10.68 9.92 -18.54
C GLY A 33 10.64 8.45 -18.14
N LYS A 34 9.87 7.66 -18.89
CA LYS A 34 9.82 6.20 -18.78
C LYS A 34 11.16 5.62 -19.21
N SER A 35 12.17 5.69 -18.34
CA SER A 35 13.43 4.96 -18.47
C SER A 35 14.21 5.11 -17.18
N ASP A 36 14.36 4.02 -16.44
CA ASP A 36 15.47 3.78 -15.51
C ASP A 36 15.80 4.87 -14.49
N VAL A 37 14.80 5.36 -13.74
CA VAL A 37 15.12 6.01 -12.46
C VAL A 37 15.49 4.93 -11.45
N LYS A 38 16.78 4.59 -11.40
CA LYS A 38 17.40 3.98 -10.22
C LYS A 38 17.28 5.01 -9.08
N TYR A 39 16.20 4.93 -8.32
CA TYR A 39 16.13 5.57 -7.03
C TYR A 39 17.30 5.02 -6.19
N ASP A 40 18.19 5.89 -5.74
CA ASP A 40 19.29 5.51 -4.86
C ASP A 40 18.72 5.35 -3.44
N TRP A 41 18.04 4.21 -3.22
CA TRP A 41 17.24 3.88 -2.03
C TRP A 41 18.05 3.73 -0.74
N LEU A 42 19.39 3.79 -0.80
CA LEU A 42 20.28 3.84 0.36
C LEU A 42 19.97 5.02 1.31
N HIS A 43 19.37 6.10 0.79
CA HIS A 43 18.87 7.19 1.64
C HIS A 43 17.60 6.84 2.41
N VAL A 44 16.80 5.87 1.93
CA VAL A 44 15.55 5.44 2.56
C VAL A 44 15.79 4.49 3.74
N THR A 45 16.94 3.80 3.78
CA THR A 45 17.39 3.06 4.98
C THR A 45 17.69 3.97 6.19
N CYS A 46 18.04 5.25 5.96
CA CYS A 46 18.33 6.23 7.02
C CYS A 46 17.13 7.11 7.39
N ILE A 47 16.08 7.11 6.57
CA ILE A 47 14.78 7.63 6.98
C ILE A 47 14.26 6.60 7.96
N GLU A 48 14.13 6.95 9.24
CA GLU A 48 13.40 6.13 10.20
C GLU A 48 12.14 5.62 9.50
N ILE A 49 12.08 4.31 9.24
CA ILE A 49 10.88 3.67 8.72
C ILE A 49 9.91 3.72 9.89
N ARG A 50 9.33 4.89 10.13
CA ARG A 50 8.28 5.12 11.11
C ARG A 50 7.06 4.45 10.52
N LEU A 51 7.02 3.13 10.66
CA LEU A 51 6.10 2.13 10.10
C LEU A 51 4.75 2.76 9.72
N VAL A 52 4.75 3.38 8.54
CA VAL A 52 3.65 4.25 8.11
C VAL A 52 2.41 3.37 7.91
N THR A 53 2.56 2.21 7.26
CA THR A 53 1.44 1.31 6.94
C THR A 53 0.85 0.57 8.16
N PRO A 54 1.64 -0.03 9.09
CA PRO A 54 1.09 -0.63 10.31
C PRO A 54 0.43 0.39 11.24
N ALA A 55 1.02 1.57 11.43
CA ALA A 55 0.43 2.60 12.29
C ALA A 55 -0.84 3.20 11.67
N MET A 56 -0.88 3.41 10.35
CA MET A 56 -2.04 3.98 9.65
C MET A 56 -3.28 3.08 9.65
N THR A 57 -3.12 1.79 9.29
CA THR A 57 -4.26 0.85 9.20
C THR A 57 -4.85 0.54 10.57
N VAL A 58 -4.03 0.59 11.62
CA VAL A 58 -4.47 0.39 13.00
C VAL A 58 -5.11 1.65 13.58
N ALA A 59 -4.59 2.85 13.29
CA ALA A 59 -5.06 4.09 13.91
C ALA A 59 -6.31 4.71 13.27
N MET A 60 -6.59 4.49 11.98
CA MET A 60 -7.57 5.31 11.23
C MET A 60 -8.84 4.58 10.77
N SER A 61 -9.11 3.34 11.19
CA SER A 61 -10.33 2.61 10.75
C SER A 61 -10.46 2.39 9.23
N PHE A 62 -9.37 2.61 8.47
CA PHE A 62 -9.32 2.46 7.00
C PHE A 62 -8.28 1.42 6.56
N ILE A 63 -8.56 0.82 5.41
CA ILE A 63 -7.63 -0.01 4.63
C ILE A 63 -7.42 0.62 3.24
N HIS A 64 -6.19 0.62 2.75
CA HIS A 64 -5.79 1.24 1.49
C HIS A 64 -6.12 0.37 0.27
N ARG A 65 -5.88 -0.95 0.37
CA ARG A 65 -6.15 -1.95 -0.68
C ARG A 65 -5.35 -1.78 -1.98
N ASP A 66 -4.31 -0.94 -1.99
CA ASP A 66 -3.39 -0.77 -3.14
C ASP A 66 -2.00 -0.28 -2.70
N ILE A 67 -1.41 -0.97 -1.74
CA ILE A 67 -0.05 -0.70 -1.28
C ILE A 67 0.95 -1.16 -2.36
N LYS A 68 1.72 -0.21 -2.89
CA LYS A 68 2.76 -0.43 -3.92
C LYS A 68 3.74 0.76 -3.96
N PRO A 69 4.97 0.60 -4.46
CA PRO A 69 5.98 1.67 -4.46
C PRO A 69 5.49 3.00 -5.05
N SER A 70 4.76 2.97 -6.18
CA SER A 70 4.30 4.19 -6.85
C SER A 70 3.26 5.01 -6.06
N ASN A 71 2.67 4.44 -5.02
CA ASN A 71 1.74 5.13 -4.13
C ASN A 71 2.44 5.73 -2.90
N PHE A 72 3.77 5.71 -2.86
CA PHE A 72 4.56 6.39 -1.84
C PHE A 72 5.45 7.46 -2.48
N ALA A 73 5.64 8.58 -1.78
CA ALA A 73 6.55 9.64 -2.18
C ALA A 73 7.29 10.21 -0.97
N ILE A 74 8.49 10.74 -1.18
CA ILE A 74 9.28 11.41 -0.14
C ILE A 74 9.08 12.92 -0.29
N GLY A 75 9.00 13.63 0.84
CA GLY A 75 9.00 15.09 0.84
C GLY A 75 10.24 15.66 0.17
N ARG A 76 10.10 16.81 -0.49
CA ARG A 76 11.18 17.44 -1.25
C ARG A 76 11.80 18.64 -0.56
N LEU A 77 11.19 19.12 0.52
CA LEU A 77 11.60 20.34 1.20
C LEU A 77 12.40 19.97 2.45
N PRO A 78 13.32 20.83 2.92
CA PRO A 78 14.13 20.53 4.10
C PRO A 78 13.31 20.14 5.33
N ARG A 79 12.08 20.70 5.46
CA ARG A 79 11.16 20.40 6.56
C ARG A 79 10.52 19.00 6.52
N ASP A 80 10.49 18.34 5.36
CA ASP A 80 9.76 17.09 5.15
C ASP A 80 10.53 16.04 4.34
N VAL A 81 11.83 16.25 4.09
CA VAL A 81 12.70 15.32 3.36
C VAL A 81 12.85 13.94 4.02
N ARG A 82 12.49 13.83 5.31
CA ARG A 82 12.42 12.56 6.06
C ARG A 82 11.00 12.00 6.19
N THR A 83 10.03 12.61 5.51
CA THR A 83 8.62 12.23 5.57
C THR A 83 8.24 11.43 4.32
N VAL A 84 7.63 10.27 4.54
CA VAL A 84 7.02 9.45 3.47
C VAL A 84 5.52 9.72 3.43
N TYR A 85 5.04 10.15 2.27
CA TYR A 85 3.64 10.40 1.97
C TYR A 85 3.02 9.20 1.27
N ILE A 86 1.76 8.91 1.59
CA ILE A 86 0.91 7.99 0.83
C ILE A 86 0.05 8.76 -0.15
N LEU A 87 -0.03 8.24 -1.37
CA LEU A 87 -0.78 8.76 -2.50
C LEU A 87 -1.90 7.78 -2.89
N ASP A 88 -2.83 8.26 -3.71
CA ASP A 88 -3.90 7.48 -4.33
C ASP A 88 -4.82 6.70 -3.36
N PHE A 89 -5.77 7.45 -2.78
CA PHE A 89 -6.82 6.91 -1.91
C PHE A 89 -8.00 6.30 -2.70
N GLY A 90 -7.90 6.14 -4.02
CA GLY A 90 -9.02 5.75 -4.88
C GLY A 90 -9.62 4.37 -4.59
N LEU A 91 -8.84 3.52 -3.91
CA LEU A 91 -9.24 2.18 -3.46
C LEU A 91 -9.42 2.06 -1.95
N VAL A 92 -9.33 3.14 -1.18
CA VAL A 92 -9.51 3.06 0.28
C VAL A 92 -10.93 2.63 0.66
N ARG A 93 -11.07 2.02 1.83
CA ARG A 93 -12.35 1.63 2.42
C ARG A 93 -12.25 1.60 3.94
N SER A 94 -13.32 2.01 4.62
CA SER A 94 -13.42 1.80 6.08
C SER A 94 -13.67 0.33 6.38
N TYR A 95 -12.88 -0.25 7.29
CA TYR A 95 -13.13 -1.60 7.80
C TYR A 95 -14.06 -1.59 9.02
N MET A 96 -14.42 -0.40 9.52
CA MET A 96 -15.40 -0.22 10.59
C MET A 96 -16.74 0.31 10.08
N THR A 97 -17.81 0.01 10.79
CA THR A 97 -19.14 0.60 10.61
C THR A 97 -19.14 2.02 11.22
N SER A 98 -20.21 2.78 10.98
CA SER A 98 -20.42 4.07 11.65
C SER A 98 -20.61 3.95 13.17
N THR A 99 -20.89 2.75 13.68
CA THR A 99 -21.02 2.45 15.11
C THR A 99 -19.69 2.04 15.76
N GLY A 100 -18.60 1.98 15.00
CA GLY A 100 -17.28 1.57 15.49
C GLY A 100 -17.04 0.05 15.51
N GLU A 101 -17.98 -0.74 14.99
CA GLU A 101 -17.85 -2.20 14.89
C GLU A 101 -17.09 -2.61 13.63
N ILE A 102 -16.40 -3.76 13.65
CA ILE A 102 -15.75 -4.29 12.45
C ILE A 102 -16.84 -4.72 11.46
N ARG A 103 -16.72 -4.27 10.20
CA ARG A 103 -17.64 -4.68 9.14
C ARG A 103 -17.54 -6.19 8.90
N PRO A 104 -18.67 -6.90 8.77
CA PRO A 104 -18.63 -8.31 8.42
C PRO A 104 -18.03 -8.50 7.01
N PRO A 105 -17.25 -9.58 6.79
CA PRO A 105 -16.70 -9.87 5.49
C PRO A 105 -17.83 -10.19 4.49
N ARG A 106 -17.73 -9.65 3.28
CA ARG A 106 -18.59 -10.05 2.17
C ARG A 106 -18.14 -11.40 1.62
N ASP A 107 -19.09 -12.23 1.19
CA ASP A 107 -18.82 -13.57 0.66
C ASP A 107 -17.88 -13.56 -0.54
N ARG A 108 -18.06 -12.58 -1.44
CA ARG A 108 -17.23 -12.41 -2.63
C ARG A 108 -17.09 -10.94 -2.99
N VAL A 109 -15.87 -10.55 -3.32
CA VAL A 109 -15.53 -9.20 -3.78
C VAL A 109 -14.69 -9.27 -5.04
N GLY A 110 -14.84 -8.31 -5.95
CA GLY A 110 -13.94 -8.23 -7.10
C GLY A 110 -12.50 -7.93 -6.66
N PHE A 111 -11.53 -8.38 -7.45
CA PHE A 111 -10.12 -8.08 -7.23
C PHE A 111 -9.86 -6.57 -7.10
N ARG A 112 -8.94 -6.21 -6.19
CA ARG A 112 -8.50 -4.84 -5.90
C ARG A 112 -6.99 -4.82 -5.69
N GLY A 113 -6.39 -3.70 -6.07
CA GLY A 113 -4.96 -3.45 -5.92
C GLY A 113 -4.13 -3.89 -7.12
N THR A 114 -2.81 -3.91 -6.93
CA THR A 114 -1.84 -4.23 -7.98
C THR A 114 -1.40 -5.70 -7.86
N VAL A 115 -1.57 -6.50 -8.92
CA VAL A 115 -1.34 -7.98 -8.95
C VAL A 115 -0.09 -8.43 -8.19
N ARG A 116 1.04 -7.77 -8.47
CA ARG A 116 2.35 -8.08 -7.86
C ARG A 116 2.34 -7.98 -6.33
N TYR A 117 1.76 -6.91 -5.78
CA TYR A 117 1.77 -6.64 -4.34
C TYR A 117 0.47 -7.03 -3.63
N ALA A 118 -0.63 -7.30 -4.34
CA ALA A 118 -1.90 -7.62 -3.69
C ALA A 118 -1.80 -8.89 -2.84
N ALA A 119 -2.34 -8.85 -1.61
CA ALA A 119 -2.41 -10.00 -0.72
C ALA A 119 -3.12 -11.21 -1.35
N LEU A 120 -2.83 -12.42 -0.86
CA LEU A 120 -3.46 -13.64 -1.35
C LEU A 120 -5.00 -13.59 -1.30
N ASN A 121 -5.58 -12.96 -0.28
CA ASN A 121 -7.03 -12.81 -0.16
C ASN A 121 -7.64 -11.98 -1.31
N ALA A 122 -6.91 -11.01 -1.87
CA ALA A 122 -7.37 -10.26 -3.04
C ALA A 122 -7.49 -11.16 -4.27
N HIS A 123 -6.50 -12.04 -4.48
CA HIS A 123 -6.52 -13.06 -5.55
C HIS A 123 -7.65 -14.07 -5.37
N LEU A 124 -8.00 -14.36 -4.12
CA LEU A 124 -9.11 -15.25 -3.75
C LEU A 124 -10.48 -14.55 -3.73
N CYS A 125 -10.57 -13.28 -4.13
CA CYS A 125 -11.82 -12.51 -4.13
C CYS A 125 -12.50 -12.45 -2.74
N LYS A 126 -11.70 -12.45 -1.66
CA LYS A 126 -12.17 -12.32 -0.27
C LYS A 126 -12.16 -10.86 0.17
N GLU A 127 -12.99 -10.52 1.17
CA GLU A 127 -12.96 -9.18 1.78
C GLU A 127 -11.56 -8.90 2.35
N LEU A 128 -11.05 -7.70 2.04
CA LEU A 128 -9.74 -7.29 2.51
C LEU A 128 -9.82 -6.68 3.90
N SER A 129 -8.78 -6.91 4.67
CA SER A 129 -8.59 -6.49 6.05
C SER A 129 -7.27 -5.73 6.20
N ARG A 130 -7.01 -5.22 7.41
CA ARG A 130 -5.73 -4.59 7.75
C ARG A 130 -4.53 -5.49 7.48
N ALA A 131 -4.69 -6.80 7.70
CA ALA A 131 -3.64 -7.78 7.46
C ALA A 131 -3.24 -7.84 5.97
N ASP A 132 -4.17 -7.55 5.06
CA ASP A 132 -3.91 -7.60 3.62
C ASP A 132 -3.06 -6.41 3.13
N ASP A 133 -3.22 -5.23 3.74
CA ASP A 133 -2.30 -4.11 3.51
C ASP A 133 -0.89 -4.43 4.06
N LEU A 134 -0.79 -5.13 5.20
CA LEU A 134 0.49 -5.59 5.75
C LEU A 134 1.19 -6.62 4.86
N TRP A 135 0.44 -7.57 4.29
CA TRP A 135 0.99 -8.51 3.30
C TRP A 135 1.51 -7.78 2.06
N SER A 136 0.75 -6.79 1.58
CA SER A 136 1.13 -6.01 0.42
C SER A 136 2.39 -5.17 0.68
N TRP A 137 2.48 -4.59 1.87
CA TRP A 137 3.69 -3.91 2.36
C TRP A 137 4.88 -4.88 2.46
N LEU A 138 4.69 -6.08 3.01
CA LEU A 138 5.76 -7.07 3.11
C LEU A 138 6.30 -7.46 1.73
N TYR A 139 5.44 -7.66 0.73
CA TYR A 139 5.91 -7.96 -0.63
C TYR A 139 6.70 -6.80 -1.25
N MET A 140 6.27 -5.56 -1.00
CA MET A 140 7.00 -4.37 -1.44
C MET A 140 8.39 -4.29 -0.80
N ILE A 141 8.48 -4.53 0.50
CA ILE A 141 9.73 -4.51 1.25
C ILE A 141 10.64 -5.69 0.86
N ALA A 142 10.08 -6.88 0.68
CA ALA A 142 10.84 -8.04 0.21
C ALA A 142 11.45 -7.79 -1.18
N GLU A 143 10.67 -7.26 -2.13
CA GLU A 143 11.20 -6.88 -3.45
C GLU A 143 12.32 -5.84 -3.33
N MET A 144 12.20 -4.89 -2.39
CA MET A 144 13.22 -3.86 -2.15
C MET A 144 14.53 -4.43 -1.62
N PHE A 145 14.48 -5.35 -0.66
CA PHE A 145 15.69 -5.90 -0.03
C PHE A 145 16.36 -7.00 -0.87
N ILE A 146 15.57 -7.76 -1.63
CA ILE A 146 16.04 -8.97 -2.34
C ILE A 146 16.21 -8.71 -3.84
N GLY A 147 15.57 -7.66 -4.34
CA GLY A 147 15.63 -7.21 -5.74
C GLY A 147 14.45 -7.70 -6.57
N GLU A 148 13.94 -8.91 -6.30
CA GLU A 148 12.78 -9.44 -7.01
C GLU A 148 11.89 -10.36 -6.18
N LEU A 149 10.59 -10.31 -6.48
CA LEU A 149 9.65 -11.31 -6.01
C LEU A 149 9.68 -12.52 -6.95
N PRO A 150 9.41 -13.74 -6.45
CA PRO A 150 9.39 -14.94 -7.29
C PRO A 150 8.42 -14.88 -8.48
N TRP A 151 7.40 -14.03 -8.41
CA TRP A 151 6.42 -13.79 -9.47
C TRP A 151 6.63 -12.46 -10.24
N ARG A 152 7.85 -11.90 -10.23
CA ARG A 152 8.17 -10.61 -10.88
C ARG A 152 7.74 -10.55 -12.34
N ASN A 153 7.97 -11.64 -13.07
CA ASN A 153 7.76 -11.76 -14.53
C ASN A 153 6.38 -12.32 -14.90
N GLU A 154 5.48 -12.51 -13.93
CA GLU A 154 4.12 -12.99 -14.16
C GLU A 154 3.12 -11.83 -14.00
N THR A 155 2.24 -11.67 -14.98
CA THR A 155 1.22 -10.61 -15.01
C THR A 155 -0.19 -11.16 -14.89
N ASP A 156 -0.39 -12.45 -15.15
CA ASP A 156 -1.69 -13.10 -14.98
C ASP A 156 -2.04 -13.20 -13.49
N ARG A 157 -3.18 -12.59 -13.14
CA ARG A 157 -3.65 -12.53 -11.75
C ARG A 157 -3.75 -13.91 -11.12
N ASP A 158 -4.34 -14.88 -11.84
CA ASP A 158 -4.63 -16.19 -11.26
C ASP A 158 -3.36 -17.03 -11.10
N ARG A 159 -2.38 -16.88 -12.02
CA ARG A 159 -1.04 -17.46 -11.87
C ARG A 159 -0.29 -16.87 -10.69
N VAL A 160 -0.27 -15.54 -10.52
CA VAL A 160 0.37 -14.91 -9.35
C VAL A 160 -0.30 -15.36 -8.05
N GLY A 161 -1.63 -15.45 -8.03
CA GLY A 161 -2.39 -15.98 -6.90
C GLY A 161 -1.96 -17.41 -6.53
N ARG A 162 -1.82 -18.30 -7.52
CA ARG A 162 -1.31 -19.67 -7.30
C ARG A 162 0.13 -19.68 -6.78
N MET A 163 1.03 -18.88 -7.36
CA MET A 163 2.41 -18.76 -6.88
C MET A 163 2.46 -18.30 -5.41
N LYS A 164 1.61 -17.37 -5.00
CA LYS A 164 1.50 -16.90 -3.61
C LYS A 164 1.00 -17.98 -2.64
N GLN A 165 0.27 -18.99 -3.12
CA GLN A 165 -0.16 -20.14 -2.30
C GLN A 165 0.92 -21.20 -2.18
N THR A 166 1.65 -21.46 -3.28
CA THR A 166 2.58 -22.59 -3.37
C THR A 166 3.98 -22.24 -2.87
N ILE A 167 4.41 -20.98 -3.03
CA ILE A 167 5.74 -20.55 -2.62
C ILE A 167 5.77 -20.35 -1.11
N PRO A 168 6.62 -21.09 -0.37
CA PRO A 168 6.74 -20.92 1.07
C PRO A 168 7.19 -19.51 1.42
N ARG A 169 6.60 -18.92 2.46
CA ARG A 169 6.88 -17.54 2.87
C ARG A 169 8.34 -17.30 3.22
N HIS A 170 9.06 -18.30 3.75
CA HIS A 170 10.49 -18.16 4.05
C HIS A 170 11.32 -17.92 2.78
N LYS A 171 10.87 -18.41 1.61
CA LYS A 171 11.53 -18.16 0.33
C LYS A 171 11.37 -16.72 -0.16
N LEU A 172 10.48 -15.93 0.46
CA LEU A 172 10.36 -14.52 0.16
C LEU A 172 11.48 -13.69 0.77
N LEU A 173 12.32 -14.24 1.64
CA LEU A 173 13.38 -13.53 2.38
C LEU A 173 14.78 -14.15 2.21
N THR A 174 14.91 -15.13 1.32
CA THR A 174 16.17 -15.85 1.09
C THR A 174 16.53 -15.76 -0.39
N ASN A 175 17.75 -15.30 -0.67
CA ASN A 175 18.40 -15.51 -1.97
C ASN A 175 18.99 -16.92 -2.05
#